data_AF-A0A0K2V660-F1
#
_entry.id   AF-A0A0K2V660-F1
#
_cell.length_a   1.000
_cell.length_b   1.000
_cell.length_c   1.000
_cell.angle_alpha   90.00
_cell.angle_beta   90.00
_cell.angle_gamma   90.00
#
_symmetry.space_group_name_H-M   'P 1'
#
loop_
_entity.id
_entity.type
_entity.pdbx_description
1 polymer ?
#
loop_
_entity_poly.entity_id
_entity_poly.type
_entity_poly.pdbx_seq_one_letter_code
_entity_poly.pdbx_strand_id
1 'polypeptide(L)'
;MNVFRLCGDLSHLAAIIVLLIKIWKTRSCAGISGRSQILFAFVFITRYLDLFTNFISIYNTAMKVFFLASSLGTVYLMYAKFKA
;
A
#
# COMPACT_ATOMS: atom_id res chain seq x y z
N MET A 1 -3.15 13.11 -16.98
CA MET A 1 -2.00 12.56 -16.23
C MET A 1 -0.75 13.27 -16.72
N ASN A 2 0.10 13.81 -15.86
CA ASN A 2 1.39 14.40 -16.26
C ASN A 2 2.50 13.37 -16.04
N VAL A 3 3.58 13.42 -16.83
CA VAL A 3 4.74 12.51 -16.70
C VAL A 3 5.29 12.45 -15.28
N PHE A 4 5.44 13.60 -14.62
CA PHE A 4 5.92 13.66 -13.23
C PHE A 4 5.01 12.91 -12.25
N ARG A 5 3.68 12.99 -12.43
CA ARG A 5 2.72 12.26 -11.59
C ARG A 5 2.81 10.77 -11.83
N LEU A 6 2.92 10.36 -13.10
CA LEU A 6 3.07 8.94 -13.44
C LEU A 6 4.34 8.33 -12.83
N CYS A 7 5.49 9.01 -12.97
CA CYS A 7 6.74 8.55 -12.37
C CYS A 7 6.65 8.50 -10.83
N GLY A 8 5.97 9.45 -10.21
CA GLY A 8 5.70 9.45 -8.77
C GLY A 8 4.88 8.23 -8.33
N ASP A 9 3.81 7.91 -9.05
CA ASP A 9 2.96 6.74 -8.75
C ASP A 9 3.74 5.42 -8.89
N LEU A 10 4.54 5.30 -9.95
CA LEU A 10 5.39 4.12 -10.17
C LEU A 10 6.47 3.97 -9.10
N SER A 11 7.10 5.08 -8.68
CA SER A 11 8.09 5.07 -7.60
C SER A 11 7.45 4.64 -6.27
N HIS A 12 6.25 5.13 -5.98
CA HIS A 12 5.51 4.74 -4.78
C HIS A 12 5.13 3.25 -4.79
N LEU A 13 4.68 2.75 -5.94
CA LEU A 13 4.37 1.34 -6.13
C LEU A 13 5.61 0.46 -5.92
N ALA A 14 6.76 0.86 -6.46
CA ALA A 14 8.03 0.17 -6.27
C ALA A 14 8.42 0.11 -4.77
N ALA A 15 8.29 1.22 -4.04
CA ALA A 15 8.62 1.25 -2.61
C ALA A 15 7.78 0.27 -1.78
N ILE A 16 6.47 0.17 -2.06
CA ILE A 16 5.57 -0.74 -1.38
C ILE A 16 5.89 -2.21 -1.70
N ILE A 17 6.18 -2.51 -2.97
CA ILE A 17 6.58 -3.86 -3.38
C ILE A 17 7.89 -4.27 -2.70
N VAL A 18 8.89 -3.39 -2.65
CA VAL A 18 10.17 -3.66 -1.98
C VAL A 18 9.96 -3.95 -0.49
N LEU A 19 9.10 -3.17 0.18
CA LEU A 19 8.76 -3.40 1.58
C LEU A 19 8.11 -4.77 1.81
N LEU A 20 7.10 -5.12 0.99
CA LEU A 20 6.41 -6.40 1.08
C LEU A 20 7.36 -7.59 0.82
N ILE A 21 8.21 -7.49 -0.22
CA ILE A 21 9.21 -8.52 -0.53
C ILE A 21 10.19 -8.68 0.63
N LYS A 22 10.66 -7.56 1.21
CA LYS A 22 11.56 -7.59 2.37
C LYS A 22 10.95 -8.37 3.52
N ILE A 23 9.73 -7.99 3.95
CA ILE A 23 9.00 -8.64 5.05
C ILE A 23 8.80 -10.13 4.77
N TRP A 24 8.39 -10.47 3.54
CA TRP A 24 8.10 -11.86 3.18
C TRP A 24 9.35 -12.74 3.13
N LYS A 25 10.45 -12.24 2.56
CA LYS A 25 11.71 -12.98 2.45
C LYS A 25 12.40 -13.15 3.79
N THR A 26 12.44 -12.12 4.63
CA THR A 26 13.07 -12.20 5.96
C THR A 26 12.17 -12.88 6.99
N ARG A 27 10.88 -13.07 6.68
CA ARG A 27 9.85 -13.60 7.60
C ARG A 27 9.81 -12.83 8.93
N SER A 28 10.24 -11.57 8.91
CA SER A 28 10.43 -10.73 10.09
C SER A 28 10.11 -9.29 9.77
N CYS A 29 9.42 -8.63 10.70
CA CYS A 29 9.06 -7.22 10.64
C CYS A 29 9.92 -6.34 11.58
N ALA A 30 11.06 -6.86 12.05
CA ALA A 30 11.94 -6.14 12.97
C ALA A 30 12.44 -4.82 12.37
N GLY A 31 12.38 -3.73 13.16
CA GLY A 31 12.82 -2.40 12.75
C GLY A 31 11.80 -1.61 11.90
N ILE A 32 10.58 -2.12 11.69
CA ILE A 32 9.51 -1.41 10.98
C ILE A 32 8.44 -0.95 11.98
N SER A 33 8.09 0.33 11.95
CA SER A 33 7.01 0.88 12.79
C SER A 33 5.64 0.42 12.30
N GLY A 34 4.99 -0.48 13.06
CA GLY A 34 3.63 -0.95 12.75
C GLY A 34 2.58 0.17 12.83
N ARG A 35 2.76 1.13 13.76
CA ARG A 35 1.87 2.30 13.88
C ARG A 35 1.90 3.15 12.61
N SER A 36 3.07 3.33 12.00
CA SER A 36 3.20 4.05 10.74
C SER A 36 2.50 3.33 9.59
N GLN A 37 2.57 1.99 9.53
CA GLN A 37 1.85 1.21 8.52
C GLN A 37 0.32 1.31 8.68
N ILE A 38 -0.18 1.33 9.92
CA ILE A 38 -1.60 1.59 10.19
C ILE A 38 -2.01 2.98 9.69
N LEU A 39 -1.20 4.01 9.94
CA LEU A 39 -1.48 5.36 9.45
C LEU A 39 -1.47 5.43 7.92
N PHE A 40 -0.53 4.75 7.24
CA PHE A 40 -0.53 4.66 5.78
C PHE A 40 -1.80 3.99 5.26
N ALA A 41 -2.23 2.88 5.87
CA ALA A 41 -3.48 2.22 5.50
C ALA A 41 -4.69 3.16 5.69
N PHE A 42 -4.75 3.89 6.81
CA PHE A 42 -5.82 4.85 7.07
C PHE A 42 -5.87 5.99 6.03
N VAL A 43 -4.72 6.51 5.61
CA VAL A 43 -4.63 7.51 4.54
C VAL A 43 -5.20 6.96 3.23
N PHE A 44 -4.86 5.73 2.84
CA PHE A 44 -5.39 5.14 1.60
C PHE A 44 -6.87 4.82 1.68
N ILE A 45 -7.36 4.31 2.81
CA ILE A 45 -8.79 4.06 3.04
C ILE A 45 -9.59 5.36 2.87
N THR A 46 -9.21 6.40 3.62
CA THR A 46 -9.94 7.68 3.61
C THR A 46 -9.84 8.40 2.26
N ARG A 47 -8.69 8.31 1.57
CA ARG A 47 -8.50 8.93 0.26
C ARG A 47 -9.27 8.23 -0.86
N TYR A 48 -9.44 6.92 -0.77
CA TYR A 48 -10.03 6.12 -1.85
C TYR A 48 -11.46 5.65 -1.55
N LEU A 49 -12.18 6.32 -0.63
CA LEU A 49 -13.62 6.08 -0.41
C LEU A 49 -14.45 6.32 -1.69
N ASP A 50 -13.97 7.16 -2.60
CA ASP A 50 -14.59 7.44 -3.89
C ASP A 50 -14.48 6.28 -4.90
N LEU A 51 -13.78 5.19 -4.55
CA LEU A 51 -13.56 4.04 -5.43
C LEU A 51 -14.87 3.39 -5.92
N PHE A 52 -15.91 3.39 -5.08
CA PHE A 52 -17.21 2.79 -5.40
C PHE A 52 -18.21 3.77 -6.01
N THR A 53 -17.93 5.08 -5.95
CA THR A 53 -18.87 6.12 -6.39
C THR A 53 -18.43 6.80 -7.68
N ASN A 54 -17.13 6.87 -7.95
CA ASN A 54 -16.57 7.62 -9.09
C ASN A 54 -15.61 6.76 -9.92
N PHE A 55 -16.09 6.31 -11.07
CA PHE A 55 -15.25 5.61 -12.06
C PHE A 55 -14.66 6.61 -13.05
N ILE A 56 -13.32 6.77 -13.02
CA ILE A 56 -12.59 7.66 -13.92
C ILE A 56 -11.90 6.88 -15.04
N SER A 57 -11.20 5.79 -14.69
CA SER A 57 -10.45 4.96 -15.63
C SER A 57 -10.04 3.65 -14.95
N ILE A 58 -9.87 2.59 -15.74
CA ILE A 58 -9.36 1.28 -15.29
C ILE A 58 -8.01 1.43 -14.58
N TYR A 59 -7.09 2.24 -15.12
CA TYR A 59 -5.77 2.45 -14.50
C TYR A 59 -5.90 3.04 -13.09
N ASN A 60 -6.74 4.07 -12.92
CA ASN A 60 -6.94 4.73 -11.64
C ASN A 60 -7.57 3.78 -10.61
N THR A 61 -8.62 3.06 -11.00
CA THR A 61 -9.30 2.08 -10.13
C THR A 61 -8.35 0.95 -9.74
N ALA A 62 -7.58 0.40 -10.69
CA ALA A 62 -6.60 -0.66 -10.43
C ALA A 62 -5.49 -0.19 -9.47
N MET A 63 -4.93 1.01 -9.67
CA MET A 63 -3.92 1.57 -8.78
C MET A 63 -4.46 1.78 -7.36
N LYS A 64 -5.66 2.35 -7.21
CA LYS A 64 -6.32 2.53 -5.90
C LYS A 64 -6.50 1.21 -5.15
N VAL A 65 -7.01 0.18 -5.84
CA VAL A 65 -7.17 -1.17 -5.28
C VAL A 65 -5.82 -1.74 -4.86
N PHE A 66 -4.79 -1.59 -5.69
CA PHE A 66 -3.45 -2.09 -5.37
C PHE A 66 -2.87 -1.44 -4.11
N PHE A 67 -2.92 -0.10 -4.00
CA PHE A 67 -2.42 0.62 -2.83
C PHE A 67 -3.21 0.26 -1.55
N LEU A 68 -4.52 0.08 -1.66
CA LEU A 68 -5.36 -0.32 -0.54
C LEU A 68 -5.05 -1.75 -0.08
N ALA A 69 -4.99 -2.70 -1.01
CA ALA A 69 -4.72 -4.10 -0.71
C ALA A 69 -3.31 -4.31 -0.15
N SER A 70 -2.30 -3.65 -0.70
CA SER A 70 -0.91 -3.76 -0.26
C SER A 70 -0.66 -3.15 1.12
N SER A 71 -1.26 -1.99 1.43
CA SER A 71 -1.15 -1.36 2.75
C SER A 71 -1.83 -2.18 3.85
N LEU A 72 -3.06 -2.63 3.61
CA LEU A 72 -3.77 -3.55 4.51
C LEU A 72 -3.03 -4.89 4.66
N GLY A 73 -2.52 -5.43 3.56
CA GLY A 73 -1.70 -6.65 3.56
C GLY A 73 -0.43 -6.49 4.39
N THR A 74 0.25 -5.35 4.30
CA THR A 74 1.44 -5.06 5.12
C THR A 74 1.09 -5.03 6.61
N VAL A 75 0.00 -4.36 6.99
CA VAL A 75 -0.48 -4.35 8.39
C VAL A 75 -0.81 -5.78 8.86
N TYR A 76 -1.48 -6.58 8.03
CA TYR A 76 -1.78 -7.98 8.34
C TYR A 76 -0.50 -8.83 8.54
N LEU A 77 0.50 -8.66 7.69
CA LEU A 77 1.77 -9.37 7.84
C LEU A 77 2.46 -9.02 9.16
N MET A 78 2.41 -7.75 9.58
CA MET A 78 3.05 -7.29 10.81
C MET A 78 2.32 -7.72 12.09
N TYR A 79 0.98 -7.63 12.11
CA TYR A 79 0.21 -7.83 13.35
C TYR A 79 -0.42 -9.23 13.49
N ALA A 80 -0.47 -10.02 12.41
CA ALA A 80 -1.02 -11.37 12.46
C ALA A 80 0.01 -12.43 12.03
N LYS A 81 0.57 -12.34 10.81
CA LYS A 81 1.39 -13.43 10.25
C LYS A 81 2.78 -13.58 10.91
N PHE A 82 3.46 -12.46 11.12
CA PHE A 82 4.82 -12.38 11.66
C PHE A 82 4.88 -11.75 13.05
N LYS A 83 3.74 -11.75 13.74
CA LYS A 83 3.69 -11.42 15.16
C LYS A 83 4.23 -12.63 15.92
N ALA A 84 5.47 -12.49 16.39
CA ALA A 84 6.09 -13.44 17.32
C ALA A 84 5.49 -13.29 18.72
#